data_AF-X0U4S7-F1
#
_entry.id   AF-X0U4S7-F1
#
_cell.length_a   1.000
_cell.length_b   1.000
_cell.length_c   1.000
_cell.angle_alpha   90.00
_cell.angle_beta   90.00
_cell.angle_gamma   90.00
#
_symmetry.space_group_name_H-M   'P 1'
#
loop_
_entity.id
_entity.type
_entity.pdbx_description
1 polymer ?
#
loop_
_entity_poly.entity_id
_entity_poly.type
_entity_poly.pdbx_seq_one_letter_code
_entity_poly.pdbx_strand_id
1 'polypeptide(L)'
;MRLLEMKSLIKIYGPPTLKAIKELQKIAIDMPEVCIMDTLISQDMPLFDSVEGTMEFFGASDITVERCSNIISKSGESLGEHDFYFEWFTEPNMGQLNDLIGKIDEAMTPLGCKYTITTK
;
A
#
# COMPACT_ATOMS: atom_id res chain seq x y z
N MET A 1 11.02 -17.05 -13.84
CA MET A 1 9.71 -16.71 -14.40
C MET A 1 9.26 -15.44 -13.71
N ARG A 2 9.31 -14.28 -14.39
CA ARG A 2 8.80 -13.03 -13.80
C ARG A 2 7.28 -13.16 -13.82
N LEU A 3 6.67 -13.27 -12.64
CA LEU A 3 5.23 -13.12 -12.52
C LEU A 3 4.89 -11.69 -12.96
N LEU A 4 3.78 -11.51 -13.67
CA LEU A 4 3.27 -10.17 -13.98
C LEU A 4 2.85 -9.57 -12.63
N GLU A 5 3.66 -8.68 -12.07
CA GLU A 5 3.38 -7.99 -10.81
C GLU A 5 2.31 -6.92 -11.08
N MET A 6 1.04 -7.32 -11.02
CA MET A 6 -0.09 -6.40 -11.14
C MET A 6 -0.07 -5.39 -9.98
N LYS A 7 -0.24 -4.11 -10.28
CA LYS A 7 -0.22 -3.02 -9.30
C LYS A 7 -1.43 -2.15 -9.43
N SER A 8 -2.11 -1.90 -8.31
CA SER A 8 -3.12 -0.87 -8.17
C SER A 8 -2.47 0.41 -7.67
N LEU A 9 -2.20 1.33 -8.61
CA LEU A 9 -1.52 2.60 -8.41
C LEU A 9 -2.53 3.68 -8.00
N ILE A 10 -2.23 4.41 -6.93
CA ILE A 10 -3.11 5.41 -6.34
C ILE A 10 -2.48 6.79 -6.45
N LYS A 11 -3.25 7.75 -6.97
CA LYS A 11 -2.90 9.19 -6.90
C LYS A 11 -3.95 9.91 -6.06
N ILE A 12 -3.50 10.62 -5.04
CA ILE A 12 -4.34 11.28 -4.04
C ILE A 12 -4.48 12.77 -4.41
N TYR A 13 -5.69 13.29 -4.28
CA TYR A 13 -6.03 14.68 -4.57
C TYR A 13 -6.65 15.35 -3.33
N GLY A 14 -6.04 16.45 -2.91
CA GLY A 14 -6.48 17.28 -1.80
C GLY A 14 -5.78 16.95 -0.47
N PRO A 15 -5.72 17.90 0.48
CA PRO A 15 -5.25 17.63 1.82
C PRO A 15 -6.31 16.86 2.63
N PRO A 16 -5.91 16.07 3.64
CA PRO A 16 -4.52 15.84 4.09
C PRO A 16 -3.85 14.60 3.46
N THR A 17 -3.01 14.79 2.44
CA THR A 17 -2.30 13.72 1.70
C THR A 17 -1.53 12.76 2.61
N LEU A 18 -0.79 13.28 3.59
CA LEU A 18 -0.02 12.44 4.51
C LEU A 18 -0.90 11.53 5.37
N LYS A 19 -2.10 12.00 5.77
CA LYS A 19 -3.03 11.15 6.51
C LYS A 19 -3.65 10.10 5.59
N ALA A 20 -3.98 10.48 4.36
CA ALA A 20 -4.51 9.54 3.36
C ALA A 20 -3.52 8.39 3.07
N ILE A 21 -2.22 8.68 2.88
CA ILE A 21 -1.18 7.64 2.72
C ILE A 21 -1.18 6.68 3.91
N LYS A 22 -1.25 7.19 5.14
CA LYS A 22 -1.29 6.35 6.36
C LYS A 22 -2.55 5.48 6.46
N GLU A 23 -3.69 5.96 5.99
CA GLU A 23 -4.89 5.11 5.94
C GLU A 23 -4.76 4.00 4.88
N LEU A 24 -4.12 4.27 3.73
CA LEU A 24 -3.82 3.23 2.73
C LEU A 24 -2.85 2.17 3.28
N GLN A 25 -1.84 2.59 4.06
CA GLN A 25 -0.92 1.68 4.75
C GLN A 25 -1.66 0.71 5.67
N LYS A 26 -2.66 1.20 6.42
CA LYS A 26 -3.48 0.37 7.31
C LYS A 26 -4.33 -0.65 6.56
N ILE A 27 -4.91 -0.27 5.41
CA ILE A 27 -5.67 -1.22 4.56
C ILE A 27 -4.80 -2.44 4.21
N ALA A 28 -3.52 -2.22 3.90
CA ALA A 28 -2.60 -3.28 3.51
C ALA A 28 -2.28 -4.28 4.62
N ILE A 29 -2.36 -3.87 5.89
CA ILE A 29 -2.13 -4.76 7.04
C ILE A 29 -3.10 -5.96 6.96
N ASP A 30 -4.38 -5.67 6.70
CA ASP A 30 -5.46 -6.66 6.63
C ASP A 30 -5.71 -7.25 5.22
N MET A 31 -4.76 -7.06 4.31
CA MET A 31 -4.80 -7.61 2.94
C MET A 31 -3.55 -8.43 2.66
N PRO A 32 -3.50 -9.71 3.10
CA PRO A 32 -2.33 -10.57 2.93
C PRO A 32 -2.01 -10.91 1.47
N GLU A 33 -2.89 -10.58 0.52
CA GLU A 33 -2.73 -10.80 -0.92
C GLU A 33 -1.94 -9.70 -1.65
N VAL A 34 -1.57 -8.62 -0.95
CA VAL A 34 -0.78 -7.51 -1.50
C VAL A 34 0.47 -7.21 -0.67
N CYS A 35 1.44 -6.51 -1.26
CA CYS A 35 2.42 -5.69 -0.56
C CYS A 35 2.29 -4.24 -1.06
N ILE A 36 3.00 -3.30 -0.44
CA ILE A 36 2.84 -1.87 -0.71
C ILE A 36 4.14 -1.12 -0.84
N MET A 37 4.05 0.05 -1.47
CA MET A 37 5.06 1.09 -1.45
C MET A 37 4.36 2.44 -1.51
N ASP A 38 4.96 3.43 -0.86
CA ASP A 38 4.51 4.81 -0.91
C ASP A 38 5.67 5.77 -0.71
N THR A 39 5.37 7.06 -0.87
CA THR A 39 6.39 8.11 -0.80
C THR A 39 7.08 8.20 0.57
N LEU A 40 6.43 7.83 1.67
CA LEU A 40 7.05 7.79 3.01
C LEU A 40 7.99 6.61 3.13
N ILE A 41 7.53 5.41 2.78
CA ILE A 41 8.35 4.18 2.81
C ILE A 41 9.59 4.36 1.94
N SER A 42 9.44 4.93 0.75
CA SER A 42 10.54 5.12 -0.20
C SER A 42 11.64 6.08 0.31
N GLN A 43 11.30 7.04 1.17
CA GLN A 43 12.24 8.03 1.72
C GLN A 43 13.10 7.46 2.84
N ASP A 44 12.58 6.48 3.58
CA ASP A 44 13.23 5.92 4.77
C ASP A 44 13.94 4.58 4.48
N MET A 45 14.09 4.18 3.21
CA MET A 45 14.95 3.05 2.85
C MET A 45 16.41 3.33 3.26
N PRO A 46 17.15 2.35 3.83
CA PRO A 46 16.86 0.91 3.89
C PRO A 46 16.17 0.42 5.18
N LEU A 47 15.54 1.29 5.99
CA LEU A 47 14.91 0.89 7.27
C LEU A 47 13.99 -0.33 7.13
N PHE A 48 13.23 -0.36 6.03
CA PHE A 48 12.26 -1.41 5.70
C PHE A 48 12.84 -2.69 5.11
N ASP A 49 14.18 -2.80 5.02
CA ASP A 49 14.83 -4.08 4.68
C ASP A 49 14.82 -5.06 5.87
N SER A 50 14.44 -4.61 7.07
CA SER A 50 14.36 -5.40 8.30
C SER A 50 12.92 -5.57 8.81
N VAL A 51 12.67 -6.72 9.46
CA VAL A 51 11.39 -6.98 10.15
C VAL A 51 11.21 -6.00 11.30
N GLU A 52 12.28 -5.68 12.01
CA GLU A 52 12.30 -4.74 13.12
C GLU A 52 11.89 -3.33 12.68
N GLY A 53 12.49 -2.80 11.61
CA GLY A 53 12.14 -1.48 11.07
C GLY A 53 10.70 -1.41 10.56
N THR A 54 10.23 -2.48 9.92
CA THR A 54 8.83 -2.57 9.48
C THR A 54 7.86 -2.60 10.67
N MET A 55 8.20 -3.36 11.71
CA MET A 55 7.38 -3.45 12.92
C MET A 55 7.33 -2.14 13.69
N GLU A 56 8.45 -1.42 13.79
CA GLU A 56 8.51 -0.10 14.43
C GLU A 56 7.63 0.92 13.69
N PHE A 57 7.66 0.90 12.35
CA PHE A 57 6.90 1.83 11.52
C PHE A 57 5.38 1.64 11.61
N PHE A 58 4.90 0.41 11.45
CA PHE A 58 3.46 0.10 11.51
C PHE A 58 2.91 0.05 12.94
N GLY A 59 3.79 -0.05 13.94
CA GLY A 59 3.41 -0.27 15.32
C GLY A 59 3.20 -1.75 15.62
N ALA A 60 3.96 -2.28 16.59
CA ALA A 60 4.00 -3.70 16.91
C ALA A 60 2.63 -4.33 17.32
N SER A 61 1.63 -3.52 17.66
CA SER A 61 0.26 -4.00 17.97
C SER A 61 -0.60 -4.22 16.74
N ASP A 62 -0.25 -3.60 15.61
CA ASP A 62 -1.14 -3.49 14.46
C ASP A 62 -0.74 -4.45 13.34
N ILE A 63 0.47 -5.04 13.39
CA ILE A 63 0.98 -5.95 12.35
C ILE A 63 1.65 -7.20 12.94
N THR A 64 1.46 -8.36 12.31
CA THR A 64 2.14 -9.60 12.72
C THR A 64 3.58 -9.67 12.23
N VAL A 65 4.45 -10.40 12.93
CA VAL A 65 5.85 -10.65 12.50
C VAL A 65 5.90 -11.23 11.08
N GLU A 66 5.01 -12.17 10.78
CA GLU A 66 4.90 -12.78 9.44
C GLU A 66 4.60 -11.72 8.38
N ARG A 67 3.64 -10.83 8.65
CA ARG A 67 3.25 -9.77 7.73
C ARG A 67 4.35 -8.72 7.54
N CYS A 68 5.13 -8.41 8.57
CA CYS A 68 6.30 -7.52 8.44
C CYS A 68 7.31 -8.00 7.38
N SER A 69 7.41 -9.32 7.15
CA SER A 69 8.38 -9.86 6.19
C SER A 69 8.00 -9.61 4.71
N ASN A 70 6.73 -9.31 4.44
CA ASN A 70 6.20 -9.26 3.07
C ASN A 70 5.25 -8.09 2.77
N ILE A 71 4.98 -7.19 3.74
CA ILE A 71 4.11 -6.02 3.51
C ILE A 71 4.77 -4.93 2.66
N ILE A 72 6.10 -4.80 2.71
CA ILE A 72 6.84 -3.81 1.92
C ILE A 72 7.28 -4.42 0.60
N SER A 73 6.94 -3.76 -0.50
CA SER A 73 7.38 -4.17 -1.83
C SER A 73 8.90 -4.03 -2.00
N LYS A 74 9.48 -5.03 -2.67
CA LYS A 74 10.90 -5.06 -3.05
C LYS A 74 11.11 -4.93 -4.56
N SER A 75 10.06 -4.65 -5.33
CA SER A 75 10.11 -4.65 -6.80
C SER A 75 11.00 -3.54 -7.38
N GLY A 76 11.48 -2.60 -6.56
CA GLY A 76 12.42 -1.54 -6.95
C GLY A 76 11.84 -0.56 -7.98
N GLU A 77 10.56 -0.71 -8.32
CA GLU A 77 9.86 0.17 -9.23
C GLU A 77 9.52 1.50 -8.56
N SER A 78 9.72 2.57 -9.31
CA SER A 78 9.39 3.92 -8.88
C SER A 78 7.87 4.13 -8.85
N LEU A 79 7.40 4.85 -7.82
CA LEU A 79 6.03 5.36 -7.72
C LEU A 79 5.64 6.26 -8.91
N GLY A 80 6.65 6.84 -9.59
CA GLY A 80 6.45 7.73 -10.72
C GLY A 80 5.62 8.94 -10.32
N GLU A 81 4.46 9.11 -10.96
CA GLU A 81 3.51 10.19 -10.73
C GLU A 81 2.47 9.88 -9.62
N HIS A 82 2.56 8.72 -8.99
CA HIS A 82 1.60 8.22 -8.00
C HIS A 82 2.15 8.39 -6.59
N ASP A 83 1.27 8.33 -5.59
CA ASP A 83 1.62 8.52 -4.18
C ASP A 83 1.81 7.18 -3.45
N PHE A 84 1.14 6.13 -3.96
CA PHE A 84 1.03 4.82 -3.32
C PHE A 84 0.76 3.74 -4.37
N TYR A 85 1.19 2.50 -4.14
CA TYR A 85 0.64 1.33 -4.83
C TYR A 85 0.41 0.13 -3.91
N PHE A 86 -0.63 -0.64 -4.25
CA PHE A 86 -0.78 -2.03 -3.81
C PHE A 86 -0.25 -2.94 -4.91
N GLU A 87 0.74 -3.74 -4.61
CA GLU A 87 1.31 -4.75 -5.51
C GLU A 87 0.73 -6.11 -5.15
N TRP A 88 0.07 -6.76 -6.11
CA TRP A 88 -0.63 -8.01 -5.90
C TRP A 88 0.30 -9.20 -6.05
N PHE A 89 0.24 -10.15 -5.12
CA PHE A 89 1.04 -11.39 -5.21
C PHE A 89 0.58 -12.31 -6.33
N THR A 90 -0.68 -12.19 -6.74
CA THR A 90 -1.29 -12.90 -7.88
C THR A 90 -2.24 -11.96 -8.60
N GLU A 91 -2.54 -12.22 -9.87
CA GLU A 91 -3.52 -11.44 -10.63
C GLU A 91 -4.87 -11.37 -9.88
N PRO A 92 -5.35 -10.18 -9.45
CA PRO A 92 -6.61 -10.05 -8.75
C PRO A 92 -7.78 -10.29 -9.69
N ASN A 93 -8.85 -10.88 -9.16
CA ASN A 93 -10.14 -10.86 -9.84
C ASN A 93 -10.89 -9.54 -9.58
N MET A 94 -11.95 -9.29 -10.36
CA MET A 94 -12.76 -8.08 -10.24
C MET A 94 -13.38 -7.88 -8.85
N GLY A 95 -13.69 -8.95 -8.12
CA GLY A 95 -14.19 -8.87 -6.75
C GLY A 95 -13.15 -8.28 -5.81
N GLN A 96 -11.92 -8.79 -5.85
CA GLN A 96 -10.80 -8.28 -5.05
C GLN A 96 -10.49 -6.81 -5.38
N LEU A 97 -10.57 -6.42 -6.66
CA LEU A 97 -10.41 -5.02 -7.07
C LEU A 97 -11.52 -4.12 -6.51
N ASN A 98 -12.78 -4.57 -6.58
CA ASN A 98 -13.91 -3.83 -6.02
C ASN A 98 -13.81 -3.72 -4.49
N ASP A 99 -13.37 -4.79 -3.82
CA ASP A 99 -13.15 -4.79 -2.36
C ASP A 99 -12.05 -3.80 -1.97
N LEU A 100 -10.94 -3.75 -2.73
CA LEU A 100 -9.89 -2.75 -2.52
C LEU A 100 -10.44 -1.33 -2.72
N ILE A 101 -11.21 -1.09 -3.79
CA ILE A 101 -11.84 0.22 -4.05
C ILE A 101 -12.75 0.62 -2.89
N GLY A 102 -13.61 -0.28 -2.41
CA GLY A 102 -14.50 -0.01 -1.28
C GLY A 102 -13.75 0.34 0.01
N LYS A 103 -12.68 -0.40 0.33
CA LYS A 103 -11.84 -0.08 1.50
C LYS A 103 -11.17 1.30 1.37
N ILE A 104 -10.71 1.67 0.17
CA ILE A 104 -10.14 3.00 -0.07
C ILE A 104 -11.22 4.08 0.06
N ASP A 105 -12.41 3.89 -0.51
CA ASP A 105 -13.54 4.82 -0.39
C ASP A 105 -13.89 5.08 1.09
N GLU A 106 -13.99 4.02 1.90
CA GLU A 106 -14.26 4.11 3.34
C GLU A 106 -13.16 4.89 4.08
N ALA A 107 -11.89 4.65 3.75
CA ALA A 107 -10.75 5.34 4.35
C ALA A 107 -10.65 6.83 3.94
N MET A 108 -10.96 7.15 2.68
CA MET A 108 -10.82 8.51 2.12
C MET A 108 -12.00 9.43 2.46
N THR A 109 -13.20 8.87 2.62
CA THR A 109 -14.44 9.64 2.85
C THR A 109 -14.34 10.58 4.07
N PRO A 110 -13.91 10.14 5.26
CA PRO A 110 -13.78 11.02 6.42
C PRO A 110 -12.72 12.11 6.25
N LEU A 111 -11.73 11.89 5.38
CA LEU A 111 -10.67 12.86 5.10
C LEU A 111 -11.07 13.91 4.07
N GLY A 112 -12.12 13.66 3.28
CA GLY A 112 -12.52 14.52 2.16
C GLY A 112 -11.55 14.45 0.98
N CYS A 113 -10.63 13.49 0.96
CA CYS A 113 -9.69 13.27 -0.13
C CYS A 113 -10.40 12.63 -1.32
N LYS A 114 -9.94 12.97 -2.53
CA LYS A 114 -10.29 12.25 -3.76
C LYS A 114 -9.08 11.44 -4.21
N TYR A 115 -9.30 10.40 -5.00
CA TYR A 115 -8.20 9.61 -5.55
C TYR A 115 -8.54 9.11 -6.95
N THR A 116 -7.49 8.73 -7.69
CA THR A 116 -7.62 7.84 -8.84
C THR A 116 -6.93 6.51 -8.53
N ILE A 117 -7.43 5.45 -9.15
CA ILE A 117 -6.83 4.12 -9.10
C ILE A 117 -6.63 3.61 -10.53
N THR A 118 -5.44 3.11 -10.82
CA THR A 118 -5.13 2.42 -12.09
C THR A 118 -4.51 1.07 -11.77
N THR A 119 -5.09 -0.01 -12.27
CA THR A 119 -4.52 -1.36 -12.11
C THR A 119 -3.90 -1.81 -13.43
N LYS A 120 -2.62 -2.21 -13.41
CA LYS A 120 -1.88 -2.70 -14.59
C LYS A 120 -0.76 -3.66 -14.21
#